data_AF-A0A1H3RBS5-F1
#
_entry.id   AF-A0A1H3RBS5-F1
#
_cell.length_a   1.000
_cell.length_b   1.000
_cell.length_c   1.000
_cell.angle_alpha   90.00
_cell.angle_beta   90.00
_cell.angle_gamma   90.00
#
_symmetry.space_group_name_H-M   'P 1'
#
loop_
_entity.id
_entity.type
_entity.pdbx_description
1 polymer ?
#
loop_
_entity_poly.entity_id
_entity_poly.type
_entity_poly.pdbx_seq_one_letter_code
_entity_poly.pdbx_strand_id
1 'polypeptide(L)'
;SVYRHWTGTLLFRDRSEISALQWYIFTPLFTLPILSEHAVAVGALPPIYKDPFDRLLVAQAIVEGITLLTADARVAEYPGPVQLV
;
A
#
# COMPACT_ATOMS: atom_id res chain seq x y z
N SER A 1 12.55 -19.65 -17.81
CA SER A 1 13.87 -19.52 -18.48
C SER A 1 13.99 -18.08 -18.99
N VAL A 2 14.40 -17.15 -18.09
CA VAL A 2 15.65 -16.31 -18.07
C VAL A 2 15.44 -15.04 -18.94
N TYR A 3 15.70 -13.78 -18.53
CA TYR A 3 16.96 -13.22 -18.02
C TYR A 3 16.81 -11.97 -17.12
N ARG A 4 17.58 -11.98 -16.03
CA ARG A 4 18.16 -10.77 -15.40
C ARG A 4 19.01 -10.02 -16.43
N HIS A 5 18.94 -8.69 -16.48
CA HIS A 5 20.14 -7.88 -16.70
C HIS A 5 20.07 -6.52 -15.99
N TRP A 6 21.24 -6.11 -15.51
CA TRP A 6 21.54 -4.97 -14.66
C TRP A 6 22.01 -3.79 -15.52
N THR A 7 21.21 -3.41 -16.54
CA THR A 7 21.43 -2.24 -17.39
C THR A 7 20.05 -1.70 -17.75
N GLY A 8 19.65 -0.58 -17.17
CA GLY A 8 18.25 -0.12 -17.10
C GLY A 8 17.64 0.34 -18.43
N THR A 9 17.43 -0.57 -19.37
CA THR A 9 16.60 -0.36 -20.57
C THR A 9 15.65 -1.54 -20.71
N LEU A 10 14.38 -1.31 -20.38
CA LEU A 10 13.30 -2.25 -20.65
C LEU A 10 13.09 -2.33 -22.18
N LEU A 11 13.53 -3.43 -22.79
CA LEU A 11 13.24 -3.74 -24.18
C LEU A 11 11.94 -4.54 -24.23
N PHE A 12 10.85 -3.88 -24.63
CA PHE A 12 9.56 -4.53 -24.84
C PHE A 12 9.55 -5.23 -26.19
N ARG A 13 9.05 -6.46 -26.22
CA ARG A 13 9.02 -7.29 -27.43
C ARG A 13 7.83 -6.94 -28.35
N ASP A 14 6.77 -6.37 -27.78
CA ASP A 14 5.55 -6.00 -28.50
C ASP A 14 4.92 -4.70 -27.97
N ARG A 15 4.26 -3.95 -28.86
CA ARG A 15 3.58 -2.67 -28.56
C ARG A 15 2.37 -2.87 -27.63
N SER A 16 1.79 -4.07 -27.59
CA SER A 16 0.69 -4.38 -26.67
C SER A 16 1.13 -4.41 -25.19
N GLU A 17 2.38 -4.76 -24.89
CA GLU A 17 2.94 -4.75 -23.52
C GLU A 17 3.18 -3.33 -23.00
N ILE A 18 3.45 -2.38 -23.91
CA ILE A 18 3.65 -0.97 -23.59
C ILE A 18 2.33 -0.34 -23.08
N SER A 19 1.19 -0.79 -23.59
CA SER A 19 -0.11 -0.16 -23.32
C SER A 19 -0.52 -0.26 -21.85
N ALA A 20 -0.23 -1.37 -21.18
CA ALA A 20 -0.56 -1.58 -19.77
C ALA A 20 0.33 -0.75 -18.83
N LEU A 21 1.63 -0.67 -19.12
CA LEU A 21 2.56 0.14 -18.33
C LEU A 21 2.36 1.63 -18.58
N GLN A 22 2.05 2.02 -19.81
CA GLN A 22 1.71 3.40 -20.15
C GLN A 22 0.40 3.82 -19.48
N TRP A 23 -0.58 2.92 -19.32
CA TRP A 23 -1.76 3.15 -18.47
C TRP A 23 -1.39 3.35 -17.00
N TYR A 24 -0.56 2.47 -16.42
CA TYR A 24 -0.18 2.58 -15.00
C TYR A 24 0.66 3.84 -14.69
N ILE A 25 1.48 4.28 -15.64
CA ILE A 25 2.26 5.53 -15.52
C ILE A 25 1.36 6.77 -15.63
N PHE A 26 0.30 6.70 -16.45
CA PHE A 26 -0.56 7.86 -16.74
C PHE A 26 -1.83 7.92 -15.89
N THR A 27 -2.18 6.84 -15.18
CA THR A 27 -3.27 6.82 -14.20
C THR A 27 -2.65 7.07 -12.83
N PRO A 28 -2.71 8.30 -12.31
CA PRO A 28 -2.10 8.57 -11.02
C PRO A 28 -2.82 7.74 -9.96
N LEU A 29 -2.09 6.82 -9.33
CA LEU A 29 -2.50 6.31 -8.03
C LEU A 29 -2.55 7.51 -7.10
N PHE A 30 -3.73 7.77 -6.53
CA PHE A 30 -3.88 8.85 -5.58
C PHE A 30 -3.17 8.45 -4.30
N THR A 31 -2.06 9.10 -3.99
CA THR A 31 -1.30 8.85 -2.77
C THR A 31 -1.82 9.74 -1.66
N LEU A 32 -1.92 9.17 -0.47
CA LEU A 32 -2.25 9.92 0.74
C LEU A 32 -0.95 10.18 1.52
N PRO A 33 -0.63 11.44 1.84
CA PRO A 33 0.56 11.75 2.62
C PRO A 33 0.41 11.20 4.04
N ILE A 34 1.52 10.77 4.63
CA ILE A 34 1.57 10.43 6.06
C ILE A 34 1.86 11.72 6.83
N LEU A 35 0.94 12.10 7.71
CA LEU A 35 1.01 13.30 8.55
C LEU A 35 1.27 12.93 10.01
N SER A 36 1.67 13.91 10.82
CA SER A 36 1.96 13.70 12.25
C SER A 36 0.75 13.17 13.03
N GLU A 37 -0.46 13.51 12.61
CA GLU A 37 -1.72 13.02 13.20
C GLU A 37 -1.85 11.49 13.10
N HIS A 38 -1.40 10.90 11.99
CA HIS A 38 -1.38 9.44 11.83
C HIS A 38 -0.41 8.80 12.81
N ALA A 39 0.77 9.38 13.01
CA ALA A 39 1.76 8.89 13.96
C ALA A 39 1.28 8.97 15.43
N VAL A 40 0.56 10.05 15.79
CA VAL A 40 -0.07 10.17 17.11
C VAL A 40 -1.15 9.10 17.31
N ALA A 41 -1.98 8.87 16.29
CA ALA A 41 -3.05 7.88 16.34
C ALA A 41 -2.55 6.43 16.52
N VAL A 42 -1.33 6.09 16.08
CA VAL A 42 -0.70 4.78 16.34
C VAL A 42 -0.65 4.46 17.84
N GLY A 43 -0.45 5.46 18.70
CA GLY A 43 -0.38 5.30 20.16
C GLY A 43 -1.68 4.82 20.79
N ALA A 44 -2.82 5.05 20.13
CA ALA A 44 -4.14 4.61 20.59
C ALA A 44 -4.50 3.18 20.14
N LEU A 45 -3.71 2.58 19.24
CA LEU A 45 -4.01 1.26 18.70
C LEU A 45 -3.70 0.14 19.71
N PRO A 46 -4.55 -0.91 19.79
CA PRO A 46 -4.25 -2.11 20.55
C PRO A 46 -2.91 -2.76 20.11
N PRO A 47 -2.13 -3.39 21.01
CA PRO A 47 -0.84 -3.97 20.68
C PRO A 47 -0.94 -5.37 20.02
N ILE A 48 -1.71 -5.49 18.94
CA ILE A 48 -1.98 -6.77 18.23
C ILE A 48 -0.80 -7.20 17.35
N TYR A 49 -0.22 -6.24 16.64
CA TYR A 49 0.87 -6.46 15.68
C TYR A 49 2.08 -5.58 15.96
N LYS A 50 3.27 -6.03 15.59
CA LYS A 50 4.54 -5.36 15.93
C LYS A 50 5.14 -4.55 14.80
N ASP A 51 4.66 -4.70 13.56
CA ASP A 51 5.17 -3.90 12.46
C ASP A 51 4.69 -2.44 12.58
N PRO A 52 5.61 -1.46 12.66
CA PRO A 52 5.25 -0.06 12.84
C PRO A 52 4.59 0.55 11.60
N PHE A 53 4.88 0.06 10.39
CA PHE A 53 4.26 0.54 9.17
C PHE A 53 2.82 0.07 9.03
N ASP A 54 2.54 -1.20 9.31
CA ASP A 54 1.16 -1.70 9.27
C ASP A 54 0.27 -0.99 10.28
N ARG A 55 0.81 -0.71 11.47
CA ARG A 55 0.12 0.10 12.48
C ARG A 55 -0.13 1.53 12.00
N LEU A 56 0.81 2.12 11.27
CA LEU A 56 0.66 3.44 10.70
C LEU A 56 -0.42 3.48 9.61
N LEU A 57 -0.52 2.43 8.78
CA LEU A 57 -1.59 2.30 7.78
C LEU A 57 -2.97 2.17 8.43
N VAL A 58 -3.09 1.38 9.50
CA VAL A 58 -4.34 1.29 10.28
C VAL A 58 -4.70 2.65 10.88
N ALA A 59 -3.74 3.33 11.49
CA ALA A 59 -3.96 4.64 12.09
C ALA A 59 -4.38 5.68 11.05
N GLN A 60 -3.73 5.70 9.89
CA GLN A 60 -4.10 6.57 8.77
C GLN A 60 -5.52 6.28 8.28
N ALA A 61 -5.90 5.00 8.12
CA ALA A 61 -7.24 4.63 7.70
C ALA A 61 -8.33 5.13 8.67
N ILE A 62 -8.06 5.05 9.97
CA ILE A 62 -8.95 5.57 11.02
C ILE A 62 -9.06 7.10 10.96
N VAL A 63 -7.94 7.82 10.85
CA VAL A 63 -7.91 9.29 10.83
C VAL A 63 -8.56 9.85 9.56
N GLU A 64 -8.27 9.25 8.41
CA GLU A 64 -8.80 9.70 7.11
C GLU A 64 -10.23 9.20 6.83
N GLY A 65 -10.77 8.30 7.68
CA GLY A 65 -12.10 7.74 7.51
C GLY A 65 -12.25 6.84 6.27
N ILE A 66 -11.19 6.13 5.90
CA ILE A 66 -11.13 5.24 4.72
C ILE A 66 -10.96 3.77 5.14
N THR A 67 -11.33 2.85 4.26
CA THR A 67 -11.15 1.42 4.50
C THR A 67 -9.76 0.95 4.06
N LEU A 68 -8.99 0.37 4.99
CA LEU A 68 -7.76 -0.35 4.70
C LEU A 68 -8.11 -1.77 4.25
N LEU A 69 -7.89 -2.04 2.96
CA LEU A 69 -7.93 -3.40 2.42
C LEU A 69 -6.57 -4.06 2.64
N THR A 70 -6.55 -5.25 3.23
CA THR A 70 -5.30 -5.98 3.52
C THR A 70 -5.45 -7.46 3.19
N ALA A 71 -4.35 -8.11 2.79
CA ALA A 71 -4.27 -9.57 2.71
C ALA A 71 -3.69 -10.19 4.00
N ASP A 72 -3.25 -9.37 4.96
CA ASP A 72 -2.71 -9.81 6.23
C ASP A 72 -3.82 -9.96 7.28
N ALA A 73 -4.06 -11.20 7.69
CA ALA A 73 -5.04 -11.54 8.70
C ALA A 73 -4.78 -10.85 10.06
N ARG A 74 -3.52 -10.63 10.45
CA ARG A 74 -3.16 -9.98 11.72
C ARG A 74 -3.45 -8.48 11.68
N VAL A 75 -3.34 -7.86 10.50
CA VAL A 75 -3.75 -6.46 10.32
C VAL A 75 -5.27 -6.35 10.36
N ALA A 76 -5.99 -7.33 9.79
CA ALA A 76 -7.46 -7.37 9.83
C ALA A 76 -8.06 -7.57 11.24
N GLU A 77 -7.24 -7.93 12.24
CA GLU A 77 -7.67 -8.01 13.64
C GLU A 77 -7.82 -6.63 14.31
N TYR A 78 -7.30 -5.55 13.72
CA TYR A 78 -7.45 -4.21 14.28
C TYR A 78 -8.92 -3.74 14.24
N PRO A 79 -9.44 -3.13 15.32
CA PRO A 79 -10.76 -2.53 15.29
C PRO A 79 -10.75 -1.29 14.38
N GLY A 80 -11.82 -1.08 13.61
CA GLY A 80 -11.99 0.08 12.74
C GLY A 80 -12.24 -0.32 11.28
N PRO A 81 -11.97 0.58 10.32
CA PRO A 81 -12.26 0.36 8.91
C PRO A 81 -11.16 -0.49 8.26
N VAL A 82 -10.98 -1.73 8.72
CA VAL A 82 -9.99 -2.68 8.16
C VAL A 82 -10.72 -3.92 7.65
N GLN A 83 -10.40 -4.35 6.43
CA GLN A 83 -11.06 -5.47 5.78
C GLN A 83 -10.04 -6.39 5.10
N LEU A 84 -10.15 -7.69 5.36
CA LEU A 84 -9.39 -8.74 4.68
C LEU A 84 -9.92 -8.94 3.24
N VAL A 85 -9.02 -9.04 2.26
CA VAL A 85 -9.33 -9.29 0.83
C VAL A 85 -8.62 -10.52 0.28
#